data_AF-A0A831YK51-F1
#
_entry.id   AF-A0A831YK51-F1
#
_cell.length_a   1.000
_cell.length_b   1.000
_cell.length_c   1.000
_cell.angle_alpha   90.00
_cell.angle_beta   90.00
_cell.angle_gamma   90.00
#
_symmetry.space_group_name_H-M   'P 1'
#
loop_
_entity.id
_entity.type
_entity.pdbx_description
1 polymer ?
#
loop_
_entity_poly.entity_id
_entity_poly.type
_entity_poly.pdbx_seq_one_letter_code
_entity_poly.pdbx_strand_id
1 'polypeptide(L)'
;MPSFEIPDGPATVALKKEGAFHKGSAVFGVTNKTGEGLTARVSVQIQGDGKAEWYQVQGDPERLVAAGESQTVTVVAKIPAATPPGQHRIKLRAINVNDPDNDSTDSAAATVTVPAIVPAKPATKKPFPWWIIAVAAGVLVLVIGVIIAVVVMSGGSKAPNVVGQPYEEAVKLLDKAGYKTVKRIAKETGEKPPETVLDQTPAAETKAKKTETVLLTVAAPIPVVAPDEPKEEPPIEEPAEANCDPTVGACIEGFVWRSAGPNDRVCVTPESRYLASLENSQASARRNPNGGPYGPDTCLMGYVWRDGFPNDHVCVSGERRTVVAQENAAGPSRYRACRPKVIIPRPTRPKITLPAG
;
A
#
# COMPACT_ATOMS: atom_id res chain seq x y z
N MET A 1 49.12 -24.68 -6.62
CA MET A 1 48.07 -25.14 -5.68
C MET A 1 47.32 -23.90 -5.23
N PRO A 2 45.98 -23.93 -5.11
CA PRO A 2 45.24 -22.77 -4.65
C PRO A 2 45.74 -22.32 -3.27
N SER A 3 45.90 -21.02 -3.08
CA SER A 3 46.33 -20.42 -1.81
C SER A 3 45.29 -20.57 -0.72
N PHE A 4 44.01 -20.65 -1.10
CA PHE A 4 42.89 -20.85 -0.19
C PHE A 4 42.33 -22.28 -0.23
N GLU A 5 41.74 -22.68 0.89
CA GLU A 5 40.90 -23.87 1.02
C GLU A 5 39.55 -23.52 1.60
N ILE A 6 38.53 -24.29 1.22
CA ILE A 6 37.20 -24.18 1.83
C ILE A 6 36.76 -25.59 2.25
N PRO A 7 37.35 -26.15 3.32
CA PRO A 7 37.09 -27.53 3.74
C PRO A 7 35.73 -27.65 4.44
N ASP A 8 35.31 -26.59 5.14
CA ASP A 8 34.11 -26.57 5.97
C ASP A 8 33.00 -25.77 5.29
N GLY A 9 31.92 -26.46 4.93
CA GLY A 9 30.69 -25.86 4.41
C GLY A 9 29.50 -26.79 4.61
N PRO A 10 28.27 -26.26 4.72
CA PRO A 10 27.10 -27.09 4.93
C PRO A 10 26.80 -27.91 3.67
N ALA A 11 26.44 -29.19 3.85
CA ALA A 11 25.96 -30.02 2.74
C ALA A 11 24.59 -29.53 2.20
N THR A 12 23.80 -28.86 3.04
CA THR A 12 22.46 -28.36 2.70
C THR A 12 22.20 -26.99 3.30
N VAL A 13 21.51 -26.11 2.57
CA VAL A 13 21.04 -24.82 3.08
C VAL A 13 19.55 -24.92 3.41
N ALA A 14 19.22 -24.91 4.69
CA ALA A 14 17.84 -24.95 5.14
C ALA A 14 17.15 -23.60 4.89
N LEU A 15 15.99 -23.63 4.24
CA LEU A 15 15.19 -22.45 3.96
C LEU A 15 13.93 -22.43 4.82
N LYS A 16 13.64 -21.29 5.44
CA LYS A 16 12.41 -21.02 6.18
C LYS A 16 11.59 -19.96 5.45
N LYS A 17 10.27 -20.17 5.35
CA LYS A 17 9.37 -19.15 4.80
C LYS A 17 9.24 -17.98 5.79
N GLU A 18 9.57 -16.79 5.33
CA GLU A 18 9.43 -15.52 6.05
C GLU A 18 8.81 -14.47 5.12
N GLY A 19 7.51 -14.22 5.31
CA GLY A 19 6.75 -13.31 4.46
C GLY A 19 6.75 -13.77 2.99
N ALA A 20 7.20 -12.89 2.10
CA ALA A 20 7.26 -13.13 0.66
C ALA A 20 8.53 -13.89 0.19
N PHE A 21 9.39 -14.34 1.10
CA PHE A 21 10.66 -15.00 0.77
C PHE A 21 10.87 -16.29 1.56
N HIS A 22 11.59 -17.23 0.97
CA HIS A 22 12.28 -18.32 1.66
C HIS A 22 13.70 -17.82 2.00
N LYS A 23 14.02 -17.73 3.29
CA LYS A 23 15.32 -17.27 3.78
C LYS A 23 16.10 -18.40 4.44
N GLY A 24 17.41 -18.35 4.30
CA GLY A 24 18.34 -19.24 5.00
C GLY A 24 19.74 -18.66 5.01
N SER A 25 20.65 -19.28 5.74
CA SER A 25 22.07 -18.93 5.73
C SER A 25 22.93 -20.19 5.65
N ALA A 26 24.09 -20.04 5.03
CA ALA A 26 25.13 -21.04 4.94
C ALA A 26 26.44 -20.41 5.41
N VAL A 27 27.20 -21.11 6.27
CA VAL A 27 28.46 -20.60 6.80
C VAL A 27 29.59 -21.47 6.28
N PHE A 28 30.57 -20.85 5.64
CA PHE A 28 31.75 -21.52 5.09
C PHE A 28 33.00 -21.06 5.84
N GLY A 29 33.98 -21.95 6.02
CA GLY A 29 35.32 -21.61 6.50
C GLY A 29 36.29 -21.47 5.34
N VAL A 30 36.88 -20.29 5.15
CA VAL A 30 37.90 -20.02 4.12
C VAL A 30 39.26 -19.94 4.80
N THR A 31 40.13 -20.92 4.54
CA THR A 31 41.45 -21.02 5.15
C THR A 31 42.54 -20.61 4.18
N ASN A 32 43.43 -19.71 4.60
CA ASN A 32 44.65 -19.38 3.85
C ASN A 32 45.75 -20.40 4.19
N LYS A 33 46.22 -21.17 3.21
CA LYS A 33 47.27 -22.19 3.40
C LYS A 33 48.69 -21.64 3.30
N THR A 34 48.85 -20.36 2.95
CA THR A 34 50.16 -19.77 2.70
C THR A 34 50.79 -19.22 3.98
N GLY A 35 52.10 -18.93 3.91
CA GLY A 35 52.85 -18.31 5.01
C GLY A 35 52.68 -16.79 5.11
N GLU A 36 51.88 -16.18 4.24
CA GLU A 36 51.67 -14.73 4.16
C GLU A 36 50.17 -14.39 4.21
N GLY A 37 49.84 -13.17 4.63
CA GLY A 37 48.46 -12.68 4.60
C GLY A 37 48.03 -12.35 3.17
N LEU A 38 46.90 -12.89 2.72
CA LEU A 38 46.39 -12.69 1.36
C LEU A 38 44.96 -12.16 1.37
N THR A 39 44.61 -11.34 0.37
CA THR A 39 43.25 -10.85 0.20
C THR A 39 42.45 -11.85 -0.64
N ALA A 40 41.45 -12.47 -0.01
CA ALA A 40 40.49 -13.35 -0.66
C ALA A 40 39.27 -12.55 -1.14
N ARG A 41 38.92 -12.63 -2.43
CA ARG A 41 37.61 -12.25 -2.93
C ARG A 41 36.69 -13.47 -2.91
N VAL A 42 35.61 -13.40 -2.15
CA VAL A 42 34.62 -14.46 -2.02
C VAL A 42 33.36 -14.18 -2.83
N SER A 43 32.87 -15.20 -3.54
CA SER A 43 31.65 -15.11 -4.36
C SER A 43 30.87 -16.42 -4.35
N VAL A 44 29.56 -16.35 -4.60
CA VAL A 44 28.71 -17.53 -4.66
C VAL A 44 28.60 -17.99 -6.11
N GLN A 45 28.97 -19.23 -6.38
CA GLN A 45 28.82 -19.89 -7.67
C GLN A 45 27.53 -20.72 -7.65
N ILE A 46 26.67 -20.54 -8.64
CA ILE A 46 25.36 -21.19 -8.70
C ILE A 46 25.41 -22.30 -9.76
N GLN A 47 24.82 -23.45 -9.44
CA GLN A 47 24.69 -24.59 -10.33
C GLN A 47 23.22 -25.03 -10.43
N GLY A 48 22.70 -25.16 -11.65
CA GLY A 48 21.30 -25.46 -11.93
C GLY A 48 20.45 -24.19 -12.04
N ASP A 49 19.16 -24.30 -11.72
CA ASP A 49 18.16 -23.23 -11.94
C ASP A 49 18.17 -22.12 -10.88
N GLY A 50 19.19 -22.10 -10.02
CA GLY A 50 19.36 -21.02 -9.05
C GLY A 50 19.72 -19.71 -9.73
N LYS A 51 19.36 -18.58 -9.11
CA LYS A 51 19.77 -17.26 -9.58
C LYS A 51 20.77 -16.59 -8.64
N ALA A 52 21.68 -15.80 -9.21
CA ALA A 52 22.74 -15.13 -8.46
C ALA A 52 22.18 -14.10 -7.47
N GLU A 53 21.15 -13.37 -7.87
CA GLU A 53 20.50 -12.35 -7.05
C GLU A 53 19.79 -12.90 -5.79
N TRP A 54 19.66 -14.22 -5.67
CA TRP A 54 19.09 -14.85 -4.48
C TRP A 54 20.09 -14.98 -3.33
N TYR A 55 21.37 -14.74 -3.59
CA TYR A 55 22.44 -14.98 -2.63
C TYR A 55 23.26 -13.73 -2.39
N GLN A 56 23.62 -13.51 -1.13
CA GLN A 56 24.44 -12.40 -0.72
C GLN A 56 25.48 -12.87 0.29
N VAL A 57 26.75 -12.55 0.05
CA VAL A 57 27.79 -12.71 1.07
C VAL A 57 27.61 -11.61 2.11
N GLN A 58 27.56 -11.97 3.39
CA GLN A 58 27.39 -11.02 4.49
C GLN A 58 28.74 -10.35 4.82
N GLY A 59 28.79 -9.02 4.74
CA GLY A 59 30.01 -8.24 4.97
C GLY A 59 30.77 -7.95 3.66
N ASP A 60 32.04 -7.57 3.78
CA ASP A 60 32.89 -7.29 2.62
C ASP A 60 33.15 -8.58 1.81
N PRO A 61 32.94 -8.63 0.48
CA PRO A 61 33.35 -9.76 -0.32
C PRO A 61 34.87 -9.87 -0.49
N GLU A 62 35.66 -8.83 -0.22
CA GLU A 62 37.12 -8.87 -0.21
C GLU A 62 37.66 -8.77 1.21
N ARG A 63 38.44 -9.76 1.64
CA ARG A 63 38.91 -9.85 3.03
C ARG A 63 40.36 -10.26 3.07
N LEU A 64 41.13 -9.59 3.91
CA LEU A 64 42.46 -10.05 4.28
C LEU A 64 42.32 -11.26 5.20
N VAL A 65 42.87 -12.41 4.78
CA VAL A 65 42.97 -13.62 5.58
C VAL A 65 44.44 -13.80 5.95
N ALA A 66 44.77 -13.74 7.23
CA ALA A 66 46.15 -13.89 7.68
C ALA A 66 46.72 -15.28 7.33
N ALA A 67 48.05 -15.42 7.37
CA ALA A 67 48.74 -16.68 7.12
C ALA A 67 48.20 -17.79 8.04
N GLY A 68 47.74 -18.91 7.47
CA GLY A 68 47.17 -20.03 8.22
C GLY A 68 45.79 -19.78 8.86
N GLU A 69 45.22 -18.57 8.72
CA GLU A 69 43.94 -18.22 9.34
C GLU A 69 42.76 -18.85 8.58
N SER A 70 41.73 -19.27 9.32
CA SER A 70 40.43 -19.67 8.77
C SER A 70 39.36 -18.64 9.12
N GLN A 71 38.86 -17.92 8.12
CA GLN A 71 37.82 -16.91 8.27
C GLN A 71 36.44 -17.48 7.92
N THR A 72 35.42 -17.06 8.69
CA THR A 72 34.04 -17.48 8.44
C THR A 72 33.34 -16.55 7.45
N VAL A 73 32.66 -17.14 6.47
CA VAL A 73 31.91 -16.44 5.42
C VAL A 73 30.46 -16.91 5.45
N THR A 74 29.56 -16.02 5.85
CA THR A 74 28.13 -16.28 5.85
C THR A 74 27.52 -15.86 4.52
N VAL A 75 26.89 -16.80 3.83
CA VAL A 75 26.06 -16.56 2.64
C VAL A 75 24.60 -16.58 3.06
N VAL A 76 23.90 -15.49 2.82
CA VAL A 76 22.46 -15.36 3.07
C VAL A 76 21.70 -15.66 1.78
N ALA A 77 20.74 -16.57 1.87
CA ALA A 77 19.81 -16.88 0.79
C ALA A 77 18.49 -16.14 1.03
N LYS A 78 17.97 -15.47 -0.02
CA LYS A 78 16.67 -14.80 -0.04
C LYS A 78 15.97 -15.12 -1.37
N ILE A 79 15.23 -16.22 -1.38
CA ILE A 79 14.55 -16.73 -2.58
C ILE A 79 13.08 -16.29 -2.54
N PRO A 80 12.49 -15.75 -3.62
CA PRO A 80 11.07 -15.42 -3.64
C PRO A 80 10.18 -16.63 -3.30
N ALA A 81 9.14 -16.44 -2.48
CA ALA A 81 8.22 -17.52 -2.08
C ALA A 81 7.35 -18.05 -3.24
N ALA A 82 7.32 -17.35 -4.36
CA ALA A 82 6.64 -17.76 -5.59
C ALA A 82 7.52 -18.64 -6.50
N THR A 83 8.80 -18.84 -6.16
CA THR A 83 9.71 -19.68 -6.93
C THR A 83 9.19 -21.12 -6.95
N PRO A 84 9.10 -21.78 -8.13
CA PRO A 84 8.70 -23.17 -8.23
C PRO A 84 9.56 -24.05 -7.33
N PRO A 85 8.98 -25.09 -6.72
CA PRO A 85 9.75 -25.99 -5.89
C PRO A 85 10.75 -26.80 -6.71
N GLY A 86 11.93 -26.97 -6.15
CA GLY A 86 13.06 -27.56 -6.85
C GLY A 86 14.31 -27.56 -5.98
N GLN A 87 15.39 -28.08 -6.55
CA GLN A 87 16.71 -28.08 -5.92
C GLN A 87 17.73 -27.49 -6.87
N HIS A 88 18.64 -26.69 -6.32
CA HIS A 88 19.83 -26.21 -6.99
C HIS A 88 20.99 -26.24 -6.03
N ARG A 89 22.20 -26.05 -6.54
CA ARG A 89 23.42 -26.13 -5.74
C ARG A 89 24.16 -24.82 -5.75
N ILE A 90 24.83 -24.52 -4.65
CA ILE A 90 25.75 -23.39 -4.55
C ILE A 90 27.11 -23.86 -4.09
N LYS A 91 28.16 -23.18 -4.54
CA LYS A 91 29.52 -23.29 -4.01
C LYS A 91 30.00 -21.91 -3.61
N LEU A 92 30.79 -21.81 -2.56
CA LEU A 92 31.55 -20.60 -2.29
C LEU A 92 32.87 -20.69 -3.07
N ARG A 93 33.21 -19.63 -3.82
CA ARG A 93 34.49 -19.49 -4.48
C ARG A 93 35.32 -18.46 -3.73
N ALA A 94 36.56 -18.79 -3.40
CA ALA A 94 37.57 -17.85 -2.92
C ALA A 94 38.64 -17.68 -4.00
N ILE A 95 38.96 -16.43 -4.33
CA ILE A 95 39.94 -16.04 -5.35
C ILE A 95 41.00 -15.17 -4.68
N ASN A 96 42.28 -15.43 -4.95
CA ASN A 96 43.34 -14.51 -4.58
C ASN A 96 43.28 -13.26 -5.47
N VAL A 97 43.07 -12.10 -4.87
CA VAL A 97 42.94 -10.83 -5.60
C VAL A 97 44.23 -10.49 -6.38
N ASN A 98 45.39 -11.00 -5.95
CA ASN A 98 46.67 -10.75 -6.61
C ASN A 98 46.94 -11.68 -7.82
N ASP A 99 46.22 -12.80 -7.94
CA ASP A 99 46.33 -13.73 -9.07
C ASP A 99 44.96 -14.39 -9.38
N PRO A 100 43.99 -13.61 -9.85
CA PRO A 100 42.60 -14.05 -9.92
C PRO A 100 42.34 -15.13 -10.98
N ASP A 101 43.20 -15.23 -11.99
CA ASP A 101 43.03 -16.15 -13.11
C ASP A 101 43.54 -17.56 -12.79
N ASN A 102 44.56 -17.69 -11.94
CA ASN A 102 45.20 -18.98 -11.65
C ASN A 102 44.97 -19.47 -10.22
N ASP A 103 44.64 -18.58 -9.29
CA ASP A 103 44.52 -18.89 -7.87
C ASP A 103 43.09 -18.71 -7.36
N SER A 104 42.27 -19.71 -7.69
CA SER A 104 40.90 -19.83 -7.21
C SER A 104 40.61 -21.23 -6.68
N THR A 105 39.71 -21.28 -5.69
CA THR A 105 39.23 -22.54 -5.10
C THR A 105 37.72 -22.47 -4.90
N ASP A 106 37.04 -23.59 -5.09
CA ASP A 106 35.61 -23.74 -4.88
C ASP A 106 35.35 -24.70 -3.72
N SER A 107 34.35 -24.39 -2.90
CA SER A 107 33.88 -25.27 -1.84
C SER A 107 33.19 -26.53 -2.41
N ALA A 108 32.93 -27.48 -1.52
CA ALA A 108 31.92 -28.50 -1.78
C ALA A 108 30.54 -27.85 -2.06
N ALA A 109 29.73 -28.51 -2.90
CA ALA A 109 28.44 -27.99 -3.29
C ALA A 109 27.39 -28.19 -2.18
N ALA A 110 26.83 -27.08 -1.69
CA ALA A 110 25.69 -27.08 -0.77
C ALA A 110 24.38 -27.17 -1.57
N THR A 111 23.50 -28.10 -1.22
CA THR A 111 22.19 -28.24 -1.87
C THR A 111 21.18 -27.32 -1.22
N VAL A 112 20.51 -26.50 -2.03
CA VAL A 112 19.44 -25.59 -1.60
C VAL A 112 18.12 -26.16 -2.09
N THR A 113 17.20 -26.45 -1.17
CA THR A 113 15.89 -27.03 -1.49
C THR A 113 14.80 -25.99 -1.30
N VAL A 114 14.17 -25.56 -2.40
CA VAL A 114 12.97 -24.72 -2.35
C VAL A 114 11.77 -25.64 -2.06
N PRO A 115 11.08 -25.48 -0.92
CA PRO A 115 10.04 -26.41 -0.51
C PRO A 115 8.87 -26.39 -1.50
N ALA A 116 8.34 -27.58 -1.83
CA ALA A 116 7.04 -27.72 -2.48
C ALA A 116 6.00 -26.89 -1.73
N ILE A 117 5.33 -25.99 -2.45
CA ILE A 117 4.01 -25.53 -2.03
C ILE A 117 3.18 -26.81 -2.03
N VAL A 118 3.04 -27.43 -0.86
CA VAL A 118 2.07 -28.51 -0.68
C VAL A 118 0.73 -27.81 -0.71
N PRO A 119 -0.07 -27.90 -1.80
CA PRO A 119 -1.47 -27.51 -1.68
C PRO A 119 -2.02 -28.35 -0.53
N ALA A 120 -2.55 -27.68 0.49
CA ALA A 120 -3.24 -28.37 1.57
C ALA A 120 -4.22 -29.36 0.92
N LYS A 121 -3.97 -30.65 1.15
CA LYS A 121 -4.72 -31.76 0.57
C LYS A 121 -6.22 -31.44 0.74
N PRO A 122 -7.02 -31.30 -0.33
CA PRO A 122 -8.46 -31.20 -0.16
C PRO A 122 -8.92 -32.47 0.58
N ALA A 123 -9.64 -32.28 1.69
CA ALA A 123 -10.17 -33.38 2.48
C ALA A 123 -10.96 -34.33 1.57
N THR A 124 -10.62 -35.62 1.60
CA THR A 124 -11.28 -36.67 0.81
C THR A 124 -12.75 -36.79 1.22
N LYS A 125 -13.69 -36.50 0.32
CA LYS A 125 -15.12 -36.78 0.55
C LYS A 125 -15.39 -38.28 0.41
N LYS A 126 -16.12 -38.86 1.37
CA LYS A 126 -16.63 -40.25 1.37
C LYS A 126 -17.52 -40.51 0.14
N PRO A 127 -17.58 -41.74 -0.40
CA PRO A 127 -18.35 -42.03 -1.60
C PRO A 127 -19.86 -41.89 -1.32
N PHE A 128 -20.52 -41.15 -2.21
CA PHE A 128 -21.93 -40.81 -2.13
C PHE A 128 -22.82 -41.96 -2.67
N PRO A 129 -23.94 -42.30 -2.02
CA PRO A 129 -24.70 -43.52 -2.32
C PRO A 129 -25.72 -43.33 -3.47
N TRP A 130 -25.64 -44.22 -4.47
CA TRP A 130 -26.34 -44.15 -5.77
C TRP A 130 -27.89 -44.22 -5.76
N TRP A 131 -28.52 -44.58 -4.65
CA TRP A 131 -30.00 -44.67 -4.56
C TRP A 131 -30.71 -43.32 -4.72
N ILE A 132 -30.00 -42.20 -4.51
CA ILE A 132 -30.57 -40.84 -4.62
C ILE A 132 -30.90 -40.48 -6.08
N ILE A 133 -30.21 -41.07 -7.05
CA ILE A 133 -30.43 -40.83 -8.49
C ILE A 133 -31.75 -41.47 -8.98
N ALA A 134 -32.17 -42.59 -8.39
CA ALA A 134 -33.42 -43.26 -8.74
C ALA A 134 -34.66 -42.50 -8.26
N VAL A 135 -34.58 -41.85 -7.09
CA VAL A 135 -35.69 -41.04 -6.54
C VAL A 135 -35.89 -39.75 -7.34
N ALA A 136 -34.81 -39.12 -7.81
CA ALA A 136 -34.87 -37.89 -8.59
C ALA A 136 -35.57 -38.06 -9.95
N ALA A 137 -35.41 -39.21 -10.61
CA ALA A 137 -36.03 -39.49 -11.90
C ALA A 137 -37.56 -39.66 -11.80
N GLY A 138 -38.06 -40.25 -10.70
CA GLY A 138 -39.50 -40.41 -10.48
C GLY A 138 -40.23 -39.09 -10.22
N VAL A 139 -39.59 -38.14 -9.54
CA VAL A 139 -40.17 -36.82 -9.25
C VAL A 139 -40.31 -35.98 -10.52
N LEU A 140 -39.38 -36.12 -11.47
CA LEU A 140 -39.38 -35.33 -12.72
C LEU A 140 -40.60 -35.63 -13.61
N VAL A 141 -41.06 -36.88 -13.64
CA VAL A 141 -42.22 -37.30 -14.46
C VAL A 141 -43.54 -36.75 -13.88
N LEU A 142 -43.67 -36.68 -12.56
CA LEU A 142 -44.84 -36.09 -11.90
C LEU A 142 -44.93 -34.57 -12.11
N VAL A 143 -43.79 -33.87 -12.14
CA VAL A 143 -43.75 -32.42 -12.40
C VAL A 143 -44.20 -32.09 -13.82
N ILE A 144 -43.83 -32.91 -14.81
CA ILE A 144 -44.24 -32.71 -16.21
C ILE A 144 -45.76 -32.90 -16.38
N GLY A 145 -46.36 -33.87 -15.66
CA GLY A 145 -47.81 -34.07 -15.65
C GLY A 145 -48.58 -32.87 -15.08
N VAL A 146 -48.06 -32.23 -14.03
CA VAL A 146 -48.67 -31.03 -13.43
C VAL A 146 -48.55 -29.80 -14.35
N ILE A 147 -47.45 -29.66 -15.09
CA ILE A 147 -47.26 -28.55 -16.03
C ILE A 147 -48.31 -28.57 -17.15
N ILE A 148 -48.68 -29.75 -17.66
CA ILE A 148 -49.72 -29.88 -18.71
C ILE A 148 -51.10 -29.46 -18.18
N ALA A 149 -51.42 -29.75 -16.92
CA ALA A 149 -52.67 -29.33 -16.28
C ALA A 149 -52.74 -27.81 -16.02
N VAL A 150 -51.61 -27.15 -15.76
CA VAL A 150 -51.52 -25.69 -15.56
C VAL A 150 -51.72 -24.89 -16.86
N VAL A 151 -51.33 -25.45 -18.01
CA VAL A 151 -51.49 -24.78 -19.31
C VAL A 151 -52.96 -24.65 -19.72
N VAL A 152 -53.84 -25.56 -19.27
CA VAL A 152 -55.29 -25.45 -19.52
C VAL A 152 -55.96 -24.40 -18.60
N MET A 153 -55.27 -23.93 -17.55
CA MET A 153 -55.72 -22.87 -16.64
C MET A 153 -54.98 -21.52 -16.83
N SER A 154 -54.32 -21.31 -17.98
CA SER A 154 -53.42 -20.16 -18.17
C SER A 154 -54.18 -18.84 -18.34
N GLY A 155 -54.27 -18.09 -17.24
CA GLY A 155 -54.65 -16.68 -17.21
C GLY A 155 -53.61 -15.75 -17.85
N GLY A 156 -54.12 -14.74 -18.56
CA GLY A 156 -53.41 -13.54 -18.99
C GLY A 156 -52.58 -13.68 -20.27
N SER A 157 -52.90 -12.84 -21.27
CA SER A 157 -51.99 -12.54 -22.39
C SER A 157 -50.82 -11.67 -21.90
N LYS A 158 -49.73 -11.63 -22.67
CA LYS A 158 -48.57 -10.77 -22.36
C LYS A 158 -48.96 -9.29 -22.55
N ALA A 159 -48.57 -8.43 -21.62
CA ALA A 159 -48.77 -7.00 -21.73
C ALA A 159 -47.83 -6.44 -22.83
N PRO A 160 -48.35 -5.72 -23.84
CA PRO A 160 -47.52 -5.10 -24.88
C PRO A 160 -46.53 -4.09 -24.29
N ASN A 161 -45.33 -4.01 -24.89
CA ASN A 161 -44.37 -2.96 -24.58
C ASN A 161 -44.79 -1.61 -25.16
N VAL A 162 -45.07 -0.63 -24.30
CA VAL A 162 -45.34 0.76 -24.71
C VAL A 162 -44.30 1.78 -24.23
N VAL A 163 -43.20 1.31 -23.63
CA VAL A 163 -42.13 2.20 -23.16
C VAL A 163 -41.45 2.87 -24.36
N GLY A 164 -41.30 4.19 -24.29
CA GLY A 164 -40.72 5.01 -25.36
C GLY A 164 -41.73 5.53 -26.38
N GLN A 165 -43.00 5.12 -26.32
CA GLN A 165 -44.06 5.65 -27.18
C GLN A 165 -44.70 6.91 -26.57
N PRO A 166 -45.36 7.76 -27.39
CA PRO A 166 -46.25 8.79 -26.89
C PRO A 166 -47.39 8.17 -26.06
N TYR A 167 -47.77 8.82 -24.95
CA TYR A 167 -48.80 8.32 -24.03
C TYR A 167 -50.11 7.96 -24.74
N GLU A 168 -50.56 8.76 -25.71
CA GLU A 168 -51.80 8.48 -26.42
C GLU A 168 -51.74 7.23 -27.31
N GLU A 169 -50.58 6.98 -27.94
CA GLU A 169 -50.38 5.78 -28.77
C GLU A 169 -50.26 4.53 -27.91
N ALA A 170 -49.58 4.65 -26.76
CA ALA A 170 -49.47 3.62 -25.76
C ALA A 170 -50.84 3.15 -25.24
N VAL A 171 -51.74 4.08 -24.90
CA VAL A 171 -53.11 3.77 -24.45
C VAL A 171 -53.90 3.03 -25.52
N LYS A 172 -53.81 3.46 -26.79
CA LYS A 172 -54.51 2.79 -27.92
C LYS A 172 -54.00 1.36 -28.13
N LEU A 173 -52.69 1.13 -28.01
CA LEU A 173 -52.11 -0.20 -28.16
C LEU A 173 -52.54 -1.15 -27.02
N LEU A 174 -52.57 -0.64 -25.79
CA LEU A 174 -53.04 -1.38 -24.61
C LEU A 174 -54.52 -1.74 -24.70
N ASP A 175 -55.36 -0.81 -25.15
CA ASP A 175 -56.79 -1.07 -25.36
C ASP A 175 -57.02 -2.15 -26.41
N LYS A 176 -56.31 -2.10 -27.55
CA LYS A 176 -56.35 -3.15 -28.59
C LYS A 176 -55.92 -4.53 -28.07
N ALA A 177 -54.99 -4.57 -27.12
CA ALA A 177 -54.56 -5.81 -26.46
C ALA A 177 -55.50 -6.27 -25.33
N GLY A 178 -56.53 -5.48 -25.01
CA GLY A 178 -57.57 -5.80 -24.03
C GLY A 178 -57.30 -5.29 -22.62
N TYR A 179 -56.37 -4.36 -22.44
CA TYR A 179 -56.08 -3.69 -21.16
C TYR A 179 -56.80 -2.34 -21.11
N LYS A 180 -58.02 -2.33 -20.56
CA LYS A 180 -58.91 -1.16 -20.60
C LYS A 180 -58.66 -0.13 -19.50
N THR A 181 -57.92 -0.50 -18.47
CA THR A 181 -57.72 0.33 -17.28
C THR A 181 -56.29 0.83 -17.26
N VAL A 182 -56.04 2.04 -17.78
CA VAL A 182 -54.71 2.67 -17.79
C VAL A 182 -54.69 3.89 -16.87
N LYS A 183 -53.67 4.00 -16.01
CA LYS A 183 -53.44 5.14 -15.10
C LYS A 183 -52.12 5.83 -15.45
N ARG A 184 -52.14 7.16 -15.48
CA ARG A 184 -50.97 8.00 -15.76
C ARG A 184 -50.29 8.46 -14.47
N ILE A 185 -48.96 8.37 -14.44
CA ILE A 185 -48.10 8.93 -13.40
C ILE A 185 -47.15 9.91 -14.10
N ALA A 186 -47.07 11.16 -13.65
CA ALA A 186 -46.12 12.13 -14.19
C ALA A 186 -44.76 11.99 -13.48
N LYS A 187 -43.67 11.97 -14.24
CA LYS A 187 -42.30 12.05 -13.73
C LYS A 187 -41.58 13.19 -14.44
N GLU A 188 -41.16 14.18 -13.66
CA GLU A 188 -40.36 15.31 -14.16
C GLU A 188 -38.99 14.81 -14.63
N THR A 189 -38.67 15.04 -15.89
CA THR A 189 -37.37 14.68 -16.47
C THR A 189 -37.07 15.50 -17.73
N GLY A 190 -35.80 15.78 -17.97
CA GLY A 190 -35.30 16.36 -19.24
C GLY A 190 -34.70 15.32 -20.19
N GLU A 191 -34.68 14.04 -19.80
CA GLU A 191 -34.00 12.98 -20.57
C GLU A 191 -34.75 12.55 -21.83
N LYS A 192 -36.08 12.71 -21.86
CA LYS A 192 -36.94 12.38 -23.00
C LYS A 192 -37.97 13.49 -23.24
N PRO A 193 -38.51 13.63 -24.47
CA PRO A 193 -39.55 14.61 -24.76
C PRO A 193 -40.77 14.45 -23.84
N PRO A 194 -41.46 15.54 -23.46
CA PRO A 194 -42.72 15.48 -22.74
C PRO A 194 -43.74 14.55 -23.42
N GLU A 195 -44.62 13.95 -22.62
CA GLU A 195 -45.64 12.98 -23.07
C GLU A 195 -45.11 11.62 -23.54
N THR A 196 -43.82 11.34 -23.36
CA THR A 196 -43.23 10.01 -23.64
C THR A 196 -43.39 9.08 -22.45
N VAL A 197 -43.82 7.83 -22.68
CA VAL A 197 -43.84 6.78 -21.65
C VAL A 197 -42.41 6.39 -21.27
N LEU A 198 -42.06 6.58 -20.01
CA LEU A 198 -40.76 6.23 -19.42
C LEU A 198 -40.73 4.82 -18.85
N ASP A 199 -41.86 4.39 -18.27
CA ASP A 199 -41.99 3.11 -17.60
C ASP A 199 -43.44 2.61 -17.63
N GLN A 200 -43.62 1.30 -17.55
CA GLN A 200 -44.91 0.63 -17.58
C GLN A 200 -44.95 -0.49 -16.52
N THR A 201 -46.05 -0.56 -15.76
CA THR A 201 -46.34 -1.65 -14.82
C THR A 201 -47.74 -2.22 -15.09
N PRO A 202 -47.92 -3.55 -15.25
CA PRO A 202 -46.90 -4.60 -15.29
C PRO A 202 -45.88 -4.40 -16.40
N ALA A 203 -44.65 -4.87 -16.19
CA ALA A 203 -43.57 -4.67 -17.15
C ALA A 203 -43.90 -5.28 -18.52
N ALA A 204 -43.37 -4.68 -19.57
CA ALA A 204 -43.51 -5.17 -20.94
C ALA A 204 -43.26 -6.68 -21.05
N GLU A 205 -44.08 -7.35 -21.87
CA GLU A 205 -44.02 -8.79 -22.17
C GLU A 205 -44.24 -9.74 -20.97
N THR A 206 -44.60 -9.21 -19.80
CA THR A 206 -44.99 -10.01 -18.64
C THR A 206 -46.46 -10.44 -18.74
N LYS A 207 -46.80 -11.59 -18.14
CA LYS A 207 -48.20 -12.05 -18.08
C LYS A 207 -48.96 -11.17 -17.11
N ALA A 208 -49.93 -10.44 -17.63
CA ALA A 208 -50.80 -9.57 -16.84
C ALA A 208 -52.25 -9.98 -17.04
N LYS A 209 -53.07 -9.87 -15.99
CA LYS A 209 -54.51 -10.12 -16.12
C LYS A 209 -55.14 -8.98 -16.90
N LYS A 210 -56.08 -9.25 -17.80
CA LYS A 210 -56.76 -8.20 -18.59
C LYS A 210 -57.59 -7.22 -17.74
N THR A 211 -57.93 -7.59 -16.51
CA THR A 211 -58.63 -6.76 -15.53
C THR A 211 -57.69 -5.92 -14.66
N GLU A 212 -56.38 -6.11 -14.81
CA GLU A 212 -55.37 -5.39 -14.03
C GLU A 212 -55.19 -3.96 -14.55
N THR A 213 -54.92 -3.02 -13.65
CA THR A 213 -54.67 -1.62 -14.01
C THR A 213 -53.23 -1.45 -14.48
N VAL A 214 -53.03 -0.98 -15.71
CA VAL A 214 -51.70 -0.67 -16.24
C VAL A 214 -51.32 0.75 -15.83
N LEU A 215 -50.21 0.89 -15.10
CA LEU A 215 -49.64 2.18 -14.70
C LEU A 215 -48.57 2.59 -15.72
N LEU A 216 -48.70 3.79 -16.29
CA LEU A 216 -47.73 4.37 -17.21
C LEU A 216 -47.08 5.59 -16.56
N THR A 217 -45.77 5.55 -16.39
CA THR A 217 -44.98 6.72 -15.99
C THR A 217 -44.64 7.52 -17.23
N VAL A 218 -45.05 8.78 -17.29
CA VAL A 218 -44.92 9.66 -18.45
C VAL A 218 -44.00 10.83 -18.12
N ALA A 219 -43.12 11.19 -19.06
CA ALA A 219 -42.24 12.33 -18.96
C ALA A 219 -43.05 13.62 -18.87
N ALA A 220 -42.89 14.33 -17.75
CA ALA A 220 -43.38 15.69 -17.57
C ALA A 220 -42.21 16.67 -17.69
N PRO A 221 -42.42 17.87 -18.24
CA PRO A 221 -41.38 18.89 -18.26
C PRO A 221 -41.00 19.26 -16.82
N ILE A 222 -39.71 19.39 -16.56
CA ILE A 222 -39.22 19.94 -15.29
C ILE A 222 -39.75 21.38 -15.19
N PRO A 223 -40.38 21.79 -14.08
CA PRO A 223 -40.80 23.17 -13.90
C PRO A 223 -39.58 24.08 -14.05
N VAL A 224 -39.64 24.99 -15.03
CA VAL A 224 -38.63 26.01 -15.21
C VAL A 224 -38.78 26.98 -14.04
N VAL A 225 -37.97 26.79 -13.01
CA VAL A 225 -37.83 27.78 -11.94
C VAL A 225 -37.36 29.07 -12.63
N ALA A 226 -38.18 30.12 -12.56
CA ALA A 226 -37.78 31.45 -12.99
C ALA A 226 -36.44 31.81 -12.32
N PRO A 227 -35.52 32.53 -12.99
CA PRO A 227 -34.22 32.80 -12.39
C PRO A 227 -34.41 33.62 -11.11
N ASP A 228 -34.14 33.01 -9.96
CA ASP A 228 -33.87 33.77 -8.75
C ASP A 228 -32.64 34.66 -9.01
N GLU A 229 -32.69 35.90 -8.48
CA GLU A 229 -31.53 36.79 -8.48
C GLU A 229 -30.27 36.05 -7.99
N PRO A 230 -29.09 36.28 -8.59
CA PRO A 230 -27.89 35.56 -8.19
C PRO A 230 -27.56 35.89 -6.73
N LYS A 231 -27.75 34.94 -5.83
CA LYS A 231 -27.12 35.00 -4.51
C LYS A 231 -25.62 34.95 -4.74
N GLU A 232 -24.90 35.97 -4.25
CA GLU A 232 -23.44 35.97 -4.22
C GLU A 232 -22.93 34.65 -3.65
N GLU A 233 -22.23 33.87 -4.48
CA GLU A 233 -21.50 32.70 -3.99
C GLU A 233 -20.35 33.18 -3.09
N PRO A 234 -20.10 32.53 -1.94
CA PRO A 234 -19.06 32.95 -1.03
C PRO A 234 -17.66 32.89 -1.67
N PRO A 235 -16.72 33.77 -1.25
CA PRO A 235 -15.35 33.77 -1.76
C PRO A 235 -14.65 32.42 -1.59
N ILE A 236 -13.66 32.14 -2.46
CA ILE A 236 -12.80 30.98 -2.32
C ILE A 236 -11.82 31.25 -1.16
N GLU A 237 -11.96 30.52 -0.06
CA GLU A 237 -11.04 30.57 1.07
C GLU A 237 -9.91 29.55 0.89
N GLU A 238 -8.67 30.00 0.71
CA GLU A 238 -7.50 29.11 0.80
C GLU A 238 -7.06 28.99 2.28
N PRO A 239 -7.00 27.77 2.84
CA PRO A 239 -6.63 27.60 4.24
C PRO A 239 -5.16 27.96 4.48
N ALA A 240 -4.87 28.49 5.68
CA ALA A 240 -3.50 28.72 6.13
C ALA A 240 -2.68 27.42 6.10
N GLU A 241 -1.38 27.51 5.79
CA GLU A 241 -0.50 26.33 5.66
C GLU A 241 -0.53 25.44 6.91
N ALA A 242 -0.92 24.17 6.73
CA ALA A 242 -0.79 23.16 7.77
C ALA A 242 0.69 22.94 8.07
N ASN A 243 1.10 23.15 9.34
CA ASN A 243 2.49 23.05 9.87
C ASN A 243 3.34 24.33 9.88
N CYS A 244 2.70 25.50 9.84
CA CYS A 244 3.39 26.77 10.10
C CYS A 244 3.02 27.34 11.47
N ASP A 245 4.01 27.67 12.29
CA ASP A 245 3.78 28.35 13.57
C ASP A 245 3.52 29.84 13.30
N PRO A 246 2.38 30.41 13.70
CA PRO A 246 2.04 31.80 13.37
C PRO A 246 2.98 32.83 14.02
N THR A 247 3.73 32.45 15.05
CA THR A 247 4.65 33.33 15.78
C THR A 247 6.10 33.23 15.31
N VAL A 248 6.51 32.05 14.80
CA VAL A 248 7.91 31.78 14.40
C VAL A 248 8.05 31.57 12.88
N GLY A 249 7.03 31.03 12.22
CA GLY A 249 7.07 30.62 10.82
C GLY A 249 7.20 29.11 10.65
N ALA A 250 7.73 28.69 9.50
CA ALA A 250 8.04 27.30 9.20
C ALA A 250 9.52 27.17 8.85
N CYS A 251 10.12 26.01 9.13
CA CYS A 251 11.46 25.72 8.62
C CYS A 251 11.47 25.74 7.09
N ILE A 252 12.51 26.34 6.50
CA ILE A 252 12.74 26.29 5.06
C ILE A 252 13.06 24.85 4.63
N GLU A 253 12.99 24.60 3.32
CA GLU A 253 13.27 23.29 2.75
C GLU A 253 14.66 22.77 3.18
N GLY A 254 14.72 21.49 3.56
CA GLY A 254 15.93 20.86 4.10
C GLY A 254 16.13 21.04 5.61
N PHE A 255 15.30 21.83 6.29
CA PHE A 255 15.35 22.03 7.74
C PHE A 255 14.07 21.57 8.42
N VAL A 256 14.21 21.16 9.68
CA VAL A 256 13.11 20.68 10.52
C VAL A 256 13.26 21.25 11.92
N TRP A 257 12.15 21.33 12.67
CA TRP A 257 12.21 21.67 14.08
C TRP A 257 13.06 20.64 14.81
N ARG A 258 14.06 21.10 15.56
CA ARG A 258 14.89 20.23 16.40
C ARG A 258 14.03 19.48 17.41
N SER A 259 12.99 20.14 17.94
CA SER A 259 12.00 19.53 18.84
C SER A 259 12.64 18.78 20.00
N ALA A 260 13.74 19.30 20.53
CA ALA A 260 14.45 18.70 21.65
C ALA A 260 13.70 18.87 22.99
N GLY A 261 12.67 19.71 23.01
CA GLY A 261 11.69 19.83 24.08
C GLY A 261 10.39 20.45 23.56
N PRO A 262 9.36 20.58 24.42
CA PRO A 262 8.04 21.10 24.02
C PRO A 262 8.07 22.50 23.39
N ASN A 263 9.03 23.32 23.81
CA ASN A 263 9.19 24.70 23.36
C ASN A 263 10.37 24.90 22.40
N ASP A 264 11.02 23.81 21.98
CA ASP A 264 12.19 23.90 21.12
C ASP A 264 11.78 24.08 19.65
N ARG A 265 11.75 25.35 19.25
CA ARG A 265 11.41 25.80 17.92
C ARG A 265 12.67 26.26 17.17
N VAL A 266 13.80 25.56 17.25
CA VAL A 266 14.99 25.88 16.43
C VAL A 266 15.01 25.04 15.15
N CYS A 267 15.18 25.65 13.97
CA CYS A 267 15.32 24.92 12.71
C CYS A 267 16.74 24.39 12.52
N VAL A 268 16.86 23.06 12.43
CA VAL A 268 18.12 22.32 12.29
C VAL A 268 18.02 21.30 11.16
N THR A 269 19.14 20.67 10.80
CA THR A 269 19.09 19.59 9.81
C THR A 269 18.39 18.34 10.38
N PRO A 270 17.84 17.45 9.54
CA PRO A 270 17.25 16.20 10.00
C PRO A 270 18.16 15.35 10.89
N GLU A 271 19.47 15.36 10.62
CA GLU A 271 20.48 14.64 11.40
C GLU A 271 20.60 15.22 12.82
N SER A 272 20.64 16.55 12.95
CA SER A 272 20.68 17.17 14.26
C SER A 272 19.40 16.97 15.07
N ARG A 273 18.24 16.96 14.41
CA ARG A 273 16.97 16.57 15.05
C ARG A 273 17.05 15.14 15.60
N TYR A 274 17.63 14.21 14.85
CA TYR A 274 17.84 12.84 15.32
C TYR A 274 18.80 12.80 16.52
N LEU A 275 19.94 13.51 16.46
CA LEU A 275 20.88 13.61 17.58
C LEU A 275 20.23 14.19 18.84
N ALA A 276 19.43 15.24 18.70
CA ALA A 276 18.70 15.83 19.83
C ALA A 276 17.76 14.83 20.51
N SER A 277 17.10 13.97 19.73
CA SER A 277 16.25 12.89 20.26
C SER A 277 17.06 11.80 20.98
N LEU A 278 18.23 11.45 20.45
CA LEU A 278 19.14 10.48 21.06
C LEU A 278 19.70 11.01 22.39
N GLU A 279 20.08 12.28 22.44
CA GLU A 279 20.54 12.94 23.67
C GLU A 279 19.46 12.94 24.75
N ASN A 280 18.20 13.23 24.37
CA ASN A 280 17.08 13.16 25.31
C ASN A 280 16.91 11.73 25.88
N SER A 281 17.08 10.70 25.06
CA SER A 281 17.00 9.31 25.52
C SER A 281 18.13 8.90 26.47
N GLN A 282 19.27 9.59 26.41
CA GLN A 282 20.45 9.35 27.26
C GLN A 282 20.58 10.36 28.41
N ALA A 283 19.62 11.28 28.56
CA ALA A 283 19.72 12.39 29.49
C ALA A 283 19.94 11.94 30.93
N SER A 284 19.26 10.86 31.37
CA SER A 284 19.41 10.30 32.71
C SER A 284 20.78 9.67 32.95
N ALA A 285 21.32 8.95 31.96
CA ALA A 285 22.60 8.25 32.07
C ALA A 285 23.81 9.20 32.19
N ARG A 286 23.64 10.47 31.78
CA ARG A 286 24.70 11.49 31.78
C ARG A 286 24.55 12.51 32.91
N ARG A 287 23.50 12.39 33.72
CA ARG A 287 23.27 13.19 34.94
C ARG A 287 23.80 12.45 36.15
N ASN A 288 24.28 13.20 37.14
CA ASN A 288 24.66 12.62 38.42
C ASN A 288 23.39 12.15 39.16
N PRO A 289 23.28 10.86 39.52
CA PRO A 289 22.07 10.33 40.15
C PRO A 289 21.75 10.99 41.51
N ASN A 290 22.74 11.57 42.18
CA ASN A 290 22.57 12.26 43.46
C ASN A 290 22.44 13.78 43.31
N GLY A 291 22.35 14.30 42.07
CA GLY A 291 22.48 15.72 41.79
C GLY A 291 23.88 16.26 42.08
N GLY A 292 24.01 17.58 42.22
CA GLY A 292 25.29 18.21 42.53
C GLY A 292 25.19 19.74 42.66
N PRO A 293 26.31 20.47 42.50
CA PRO A 293 26.38 21.93 42.71
C PRO A 293 25.39 22.76 41.88
N TYR A 294 24.87 22.20 40.77
CA TYR A 294 23.93 22.86 39.86
C TYR A 294 22.51 22.27 39.97
N GLY A 295 22.20 21.60 41.08
CA GLY A 295 20.90 20.99 41.33
C GLY A 295 20.78 19.56 40.77
N PRO A 296 19.54 19.05 40.60
CA PRO A 296 19.28 17.65 40.22
C PRO A 296 19.75 17.31 38.80
N ASP A 297 19.87 18.30 37.92
CA ASP A 297 20.31 18.09 36.54
C ASP A 297 21.83 18.20 36.38
N THR A 298 22.60 18.22 37.47
CA THR A 298 24.06 18.29 37.41
C THR A 298 24.61 17.17 36.53
N CYS A 299 25.35 17.53 35.48
CA CYS A 299 25.96 16.55 34.59
C CYS A 299 27.13 15.82 35.25
N LEU A 300 27.38 14.58 34.81
CA LEU A 300 28.60 13.84 35.12
C LEU A 300 29.84 14.55 34.52
N MET A 301 31.01 14.29 35.10
CA MET A 301 32.28 14.82 34.59
C MET A 301 32.47 14.51 33.09
N GLY A 302 32.83 15.53 32.30
CA GLY A 302 32.97 15.42 30.84
C GLY A 302 31.71 15.78 30.04
N TYR A 303 30.59 16.01 30.72
CA TYR A 303 29.34 16.48 30.10
C TYR A 303 28.95 17.87 30.60
N VAL A 304 28.20 18.58 29.76
CA VAL A 304 27.68 19.92 30.02
C VAL A 304 26.21 20.01 29.58
N TRP A 305 25.45 20.96 30.13
CA TRP A 305 24.09 21.21 29.63
C TRP A 305 24.13 21.64 28.17
N ARG A 306 23.21 21.08 27.39
CA ARG A 306 23.09 21.34 25.96
C ARG A 306 22.72 22.79 25.67
N ASP A 307 21.91 23.41 26.53
CA ASP A 307 21.46 24.79 26.40
C ASP A 307 20.82 25.09 25.03
N GLY A 308 20.08 24.12 24.48
CA GLY A 308 19.43 24.25 23.18
C GLY A 308 18.30 25.27 23.20
N PHE A 309 17.59 25.40 24.31
CA PHE A 309 16.50 26.34 24.51
C PHE A 309 16.40 26.67 26.01
N PRO A 310 15.59 27.66 26.43
CA PRO A 310 15.45 27.98 27.85
C PRO A 310 15.09 26.73 28.68
N ASN A 311 15.88 26.48 29.72
CA ASN A 311 15.79 25.32 30.64
C ASN A 311 16.16 23.95 30.03
N ASP A 312 16.91 23.92 28.93
CA ASP A 312 17.41 22.66 28.33
C ASP A 312 18.65 22.12 29.05
N HIS A 313 18.43 21.40 30.16
CA HIS A 313 19.49 20.78 30.96
C HIS A 313 19.85 19.34 30.52
N VAL A 314 19.66 18.99 29.25
CA VAL A 314 20.09 17.67 28.74
C VAL A 314 21.62 17.63 28.70
N CYS A 315 22.24 16.62 29.31
CA CYS A 315 23.69 16.50 29.38
C CYS A 315 24.28 15.95 28.08
N VAL A 316 25.16 16.72 27.44
CA VAL A 316 25.83 16.41 26.17
C VAL A 316 27.33 16.67 26.25
N SER A 317 28.10 16.24 25.25
CA SER A 317 29.52 16.55 25.18
C SER A 317 29.75 18.05 24.94
N GLY A 318 30.92 18.56 25.33
CA GLY A 318 31.30 19.95 25.08
C GLY A 318 31.24 20.33 23.60
N GLU A 319 31.70 19.46 22.71
CA GLU A 319 31.61 19.64 21.26
C GLU A 319 30.17 19.76 20.78
N ARG A 320 29.29 18.88 21.26
CA ARG A 320 27.88 18.92 20.88
C ARG A 320 27.20 20.21 21.33
N ARG A 321 27.53 20.72 22.52
CA ARG A 321 27.06 22.03 23.01
C ARG A 321 27.47 23.16 22.05
N THR A 322 28.68 23.13 21.50
CA THR A 322 29.11 24.11 20.48
C THR A 322 28.26 24.03 19.21
N VAL A 323 27.97 22.82 18.72
CA VAL A 323 27.10 22.64 17.55
C VAL A 323 25.68 23.17 17.83
N VAL A 324 25.12 22.88 19.00
CA VAL A 324 23.80 23.41 19.41
C VAL A 324 23.78 24.93 19.44
N ALA A 325 24.84 25.56 19.96
CA ALA A 325 24.95 27.02 19.97
C ALA A 325 24.98 27.60 18.55
N GLN A 326 25.70 26.96 17.62
CA GLN A 326 25.73 27.36 16.20
C GLN A 326 24.36 27.21 15.54
N GLU A 327 23.62 26.15 15.86
CA GLU A 327 22.27 25.91 15.36
C GLU A 327 21.28 26.97 15.86
N ASN A 328 21.36 27.32 17.14
CA ASN A 328 20.55 28.39 17.71
C ASN A 328 20.86 29.74 17.03
N ALA A 329 22.14 30.03 16.77
CA ALA A 329 22.55 31.25 16.06
C ALA A 329 22.07 31.28 14.60
N ALA A 330 22.10 30.13 13.91
CA ALA A 330 21.64 30.00 12.53
C ALA A 330 20.10 29.92 12.41
N GLY A 331 19.41 29.55 13.49
CA GLY A 331 17.96 29.35 13.54
C GLY A 331 17.16 30.43 12.81
N PRO A 332 17.32 31.73 13.13
CA PRO A 332 16.59 32.83 12.49
C PRO A 332 16.67 32.86 10.96
N SER A 333 17.78 32.42 10.37
CA SER A 333 17.97 32.38 8.91
C SER A 333 17.33 31.17 8.22
N ARG A 334 16.79 30.22 9.00
CA ARG A 334 16.23 28.96 8.53
C ARG A 334 14.70 28.92 8.62
N TYR A 335 14.07 30.07 8.86
CA TYR A 335 12.62 30.23 8.82
C TYR A 335 12.14 30.90 7.54
N ARG A 336 10.90 30.60 7.18
CA ARG A 336 10.08 31.41 6.29
C ARG A 336 8.80 31.79 7.01
N ALA A 337 8.27 32.98 6.69
CA ALA A 337 6.95 33.39 7.17
C ALA A 337 5.87 32.43 6.65
N CYS A 338 4.83 32.25 7.46
CA CYS A 338 3.64 31.52 7.03
C CYS A 338 2.94 32.26 5.90
N ARG A 339 2.39 31.52 4.93
CA ARG A 339 1.46 32.13 3.98
C ARG A 339 0.19 32.52 4.74
N PRO A 340 -0.23 33.80 4.67
CA PRO A 340 -1.47 34.22 5.30
C PRO A 340 -2.66 33.57 4.59
N LYS A 341 -3.81 33.49 5.30
CA LYS A 341 -5.08 33.15 4.66
C LYS A 341 -5.37 34.15 3.55
N VAL A 342 -5.53 33.69 2.31
CA VAL A 342 -5.91 34.55 1.18
C VAL A 342 -7.38 34.32 0.87
N ILE A 343 -8.14 35.40 0.82
CA ILE A 343 -9.51 35.42 0.30
C ILE A 343 -9.41 35.92 -1.14
N ILE A 344 -9.60 35.02 -2.11
CA ILE A 344 -9.53 35.40 -3.52
C ILE A 344 -10.94 35.84 -3.96
N PRO A 345 -11.14 37.12 -4.33
CA PRO A 345 -12.41 37.54 -4.93
C PRO A 345 -12.57 36.84 -6.29
N ARG A 346 -13.71 36.18 -6.50
CA ARG A 346 -13.98 35.50 -7.77
C ARG A 346 -14.23 36.55 -8.86
N PRO A 347 -13.69 36.37 -10.10
CA PRO A 347 -13.95 37.32 -11.17
C PRO A 347 -15.45 37.43 -11.45
N THR A 348 -15.99 38.65 -11.41
CA THR A 348 -17.38 38.91 -11.80
C THR A 348 -17.53 38.61 -13.28
N ARG A 349 -18.49 37.74 -13.64
CA ARG A 349 -18.79 37.46 -15.04
C ARG A 349 -19.27 38.75 -15.70
N PRO A 350 -18.66 39.23 -16.80
CA PRO A 350 -19.14 40.41 -17.49
C PRO A 350 -20.56 40.15 -18.01
N LYS A 351 -21.48 41.08 -17.73
CA LYS A 351 -22.85 41.06 -18.26
C LYS A 351 -22.76 41.34 -19.76
N ILE A 352 -22.93 40.30 -20.59
CA ILE A 352 -23.06 40.48 -22.03
C ILE A 352 -24.53 40.83 -22.31
N THR A 353 -24.82 42.10 -22.53
CA THR A 353 -26.13 42.53 -23.00
C THR A 353 -26.16 42.39 -24.52
N LEU A 354 -26.91 41.42 -25.04
CA LEU A 354 -27.17 41.32 -26.48
C LEU A 354 -28.16 42.41 -26.90
N PRO A 355 -27.92 43.14 -28.01
CA PRO A 355 -28.89 44.12 -28.51
C PRO A 355 -30.14 43.40 -29.01
N ALA A 356 -31.31 43.92 -28.62
CA ALA A 356 -32.60 43.44 -29.10
C ALA A 356 -32.70 43.72 -30.61
N GLY A 357 -32.89 42.66 -31.40
CA GLY A 357 -33.17 42.73 -32.84
C GLY A 357 -34.65 42.81 -33.12
#